data_AF-B4QVY9-F1
#
_entry.id   AF-B4QVY9-F1
#
_cell.length_a   1.000
_cell.length_b   1.000
_cell.length_c   1.000
_cell.angle_alpha   90.00
_cell.angle_beta   90.00
_cell.angle_gamma   90.00
#
_symmetry.space_group_name_H-M   'P 1'
#
loop_
_entity.id
_entity.type
_entity.pdbx_description
1 polymer ?
#
loop_
_entity_poly.entity_id
_entity_poly.type
_entity_poly.pdbx_seq_one_letter_code
_entity_poly.pdbx_strand_id
1 'polypeptide(L)'
;MDILIFLTAAAHLVYTPFTKVEESFNLQAMHDILYLRNNFTQYDHHEYPGVVPRTFIGPLVVSIISAPFVLLFESLSINKFWAQYVVRLVLAGAISVAWNSLRQAVTKIYGVEVRLWFTAITITQFHFMFYMTRPLPNIFALPIVLFAIAYWLRDQHKPFIICSGISILVFRSELALFLGILLVVSLLRRKVSIDGLLKVALPAGVCILAATVLVDSFFWRRLLWPEGEVLWYNTILNKSSNWGTSPFLWYFYSALPRAMGASLVLVPIGVALEPRIRSLVVSALLFVLLYSILPHKELRFIIYVFPVLNIAAACACQRIWMNSAKSTWHSFLALACGAHLLLNVFMTLFLLVISGTNYPGGAALSRLHRLEAGTSNVSVHISNLAAQSGVSRFMEINNEWTYSKDETMNYTQADLVAYTHLLVEAKNKQNTELWASLQNEFDTLEFVDCFNSIGIQYNSLLPEFQKVIGDPKMKTRLQVDADDDDGIVATVEEMSLELEADTEHHAGAETIEAPLKEINFQELRTLALGQATKKSRAATKMKIRQIIEQHYRAKGKQIENDSAETQKTPGKAGLRQSVKSIIKQEKIKEMIEQIATMDLTRICDLEKTSTKDCLKQVIDKIDDSEGLKSK
;
A
#
# COMPACT_ATOMS: atom_id res chain seq x y z
N MET A 1 18.63 6.58 -26.38
CA MET A 1 17.96 5.45 -25.70
C MET A 1 18.38 5.32 -24.24
N ASP A 2 19.67 5.33 -23.92
CA ASP A 2 20.14 5.02 -22.55
C ASP A 2 19.69 6.05 -21.50
N ILE A 3 19.54 7.31 -21.90
CA ILE A 3 19.05 8.40 -21.04
C ILE A 3 17.51 8.42 -20.91
N LEU A 4 16.77 7.71 -21.79
CA LEU A 4 15.30 7.81 -21.82
C LEU A 4 14.64 7.34 -20.52
N ILE A 5 15.15 6.27 -19.91
CA ILE A 5 14.64 5.75 -18.63
C ILE A 5 14.71 6.84 -17.56
N PHE A 6 15.85 7.52 -17.48
CA PHE A 6 16.05 8.63 -16.55
C PHE A 6 15.11 9.80 -16.85
N LEU A 7 15.01 10.22 -18.12
CA LEU A 7 14.14 11.34 -18.51
C LEU A 7 12.66 11.05 -18.28
N THR A 8 12.20 9.82 -18.56
CA THR A 8 10.83 9.41 -18.29
C THR A 8 10.54 9.42 -16.80
N ALA A 9 11.44 8.88 -15.97
CA ALA A 9 11.30 8.93 -14.51
C ALA A 9 11.31 10.39 -13.99
N ALA A 10 12.19 11.25 -14.52
CA ALA A 10 12.24 12.67 -14.20
C ALA A 10 10.95 13.40 -14.57
N ALA A 11 10.33 13.08 -15.72
CA ALA A 11 9.04 13.64 -16.10
C ALA A 11 7.92 13.27 -15.11
N HIS A 12 7.90 12.02 -14.61
CA HIS A 12 6.96 11.60 -13.57
C HIS A 12 7.18 12.36 -12.26
N LEU A 13 8.44 12.61 -11.88
CA LEU A 13 8.80 13.42 -10.71
C LEU A 13 8.36 14.87 -10.86
N VAL A 14 8.57 15.49 -12.02
CA VAL A 14 8.12 16.87 -12.29
C VAL A 14 6.61 16.99 -12.14
N TYR A 15 5.86 16.00 -12.61
CA TYR A 15 4.40 15.97 -12.48
C TYR A 15 3.94 15.66 -11.04
N THR A 16 4.65 14.79 -10.31
CA THR A 16 4.31 14.38 -8.93
C THR A 16 5.43 14.68 -7.94
N PRO A 17 5.58 15.96 -7.52
CA PRO A 17 6.75 16.38 -6.77
C PRO A 17 6.71 16.02 -5.30
N PHE A 18 5.51 15.75 -4.75
CA PHE A 18 5.29 15.39 -3.35
C PHE A 18 5.41 13.87 -3.11
N THR A 19 5.49 13.51 -1.83
CA THR A 19 5.81 12.15 -1.36
C THR A 19 4.80 11.64 -0.34
N LYS A 20 4.58 10.33 -0.26
CA LYS A 20 3.68 9.73 0.73
C LYS A 20 4.37 9.41 2.06
N VAL A 21 3.60 9.01 3.06
CA VAL A 21 4.08 8.64 4.41
C VAL A 21 5.17 7.58 4.39
N GLU A 22 5.14 6.62 3.48
CA GLU A 22 6.10 5.52 3.47
C GLU A 22 7.43 5.90 2.81
N GLU A 23 7.44 7.01 2.09
CA GLU A 23 8.63 7.67 1.56
C GLU A 23 9.29 8.60 2.60
N SER A 24 8.54 8.96 3.65
CA SER A 24 8.91 10.03 4.60
C SER A 24 10.26 9.78 5.26
N PHE A 25 10.46 8.62 5.90
CA PHE A 25 11.69 8.34 6.65
C PHE A 25 12.96 8.64 5.84
N ASN A 26 13.09 8.07 4.64
CA ASN A 26 14.29 8.24 3.83
C ASN A 26 14.40 9.66 3.29
N LEU A 27 13.26 10.29 2.96
CA LEU A 27 13.25 11.67 2.48
C LEU A 27 13.73 12.63 3.57
N GLN A 28 13.18 12.52 4.79
CA GLN A 28 13.57 13.34 5.94
C GLN A 28 15.01 13.05 6.36
N ALA A 29 15.43 11.79 6.36
CA ALA A 29 16.83 11.43 6.60
C ALA A 29 17.79 12.10 5.60
N MET A 30 17.42 12.14 4.31
CA MET A 30 18.24 12.85 3.31
C MET A 30 18.28 14.35 3.56
N HIS A 31 17.13 14.96 3.90
CA HIS A 31 17.05 16.38 4.30
C HIS A 31 18.00 16.67 5.46
N ASP A 32 17.90 15.89 6.54
CA ASP A 32 18.63 16.14 7.78
C ASP A 32 20.14 15.98 7.57
N ILE A 33 20.58 14.98 6.80
CA ILE A 33 21.99 14.82 6.43
C ILE A 33 22.52 16.04 5.66
N LEU A 34 21.71 16.62 4.77
CA LEU A 34 22.13 17.73 3.90
C LEU A 34 22.12 19.09 4.62
N TYR A 35 21.07 19.35 5.41
CA TYR A 35 20.81 20.65 6.03
C TYR A 35 21.20 20.71 7.52
N LEU A 36 20.88 19.69 8.32
CA LEU A 36 21.24 19.65 9.75
C LEU A 36 22.68 19.16 9.97
N ARG A 37 23.20 18.34 9.05
CA ARG A 37 24.61 17.90 8.97
C ARG A 37 25.09 17.22 10.26
N ASN A 38 25.79 17.94 11.13
CA ASN A 38 26.34 17.40 12.37
C ASN A 38 25.38 17.54 13.56
N ASN A 39 24.22 18.19 13.38
CA ASN A 39 23.24 18.37 14.43
C ASN A 39 22.33 17.13 14.56
N PHE A 40 22.92 16.00 14.93
CA PHE A 40 22.24 14.71 15.02
C PHE A 40 21.08 14.69 16.03
N THR A 41 21.00 15.65 16.94
CA THR A 41 19.90 15.79 17.92
C THR A 41 18.59 16.25 17.33
N GLN A 42 18.63 16.95 16.19
CA GLN A 42 17.45 17.52 15.55
C GLN A 42 16.94 16.67 14.37
N TYR A 43 17.51 15.48 14.18
CA TYR A 43 17.07 14.59 13.11
C TYR A 43 15.64 14.09 13.39
N ASP A 44 14.84 14.05 12.33
CA ASP A 44 13.40 13.79 12.34
C ASP A 44 13.05 12.45 13.00
N HIS A 45 13.85 11.42 12.74
CA HIS A 45 13.58 10.06 13.26
C HIS A 45 13.72 9.93 14.78
N HIS A 46 14.28 10.93 15.48
CA HIS A 46 14.29 10.93 16.94
C HIS A 46 12.95 11.38 17.52
N GLU A 47 12.25 12.26 16.83
CA GLU A 47 10.91 12.73 17.21
C GLU A 47 9.83 11.83 16.61
N TYR A 48 10.03 11.39 15.35
CA TYR A 48 9.13 10.54 14.58
C TYR A 48 9.83 9.26 14.09
N PRO A 49 10.18 8.31 14.97
CA PRO A 49 10.92 7.10 14.61
C PRO A 49 10.14 6.11 13.73
N GLY A 50 8.82 6.27 13.62
CA GLY A 50 7.95 5.27 13.02
C GLY A 50 7.89 3.96 13.82
N VAL A 51 7.22 2.95 13.28
CA VAL A 51 6.96 1.69 14.00
C VAL A 51 8.20 0.77 14.04
N VAL A 52 9.05 0.85 13.01
CA VAL A 52 10.22 -0.04 12.86
C VAL A 52 11.37 0.74 12.25
N PRO A 53 12.62 0.57 12.75
CA PRO A 53 13.75 1.30 12.22
C PRO A 53 14.04 0.95 10.76
N ARG A 54 14.58 1.92 10.04
CA ARG A 54 15.02 1.82 8.65
C ARG A 54 16.49 2.19 8.58
N THR A 55 17.19 1.67 7.57
CA THR A 55 18.62 1.92 7.40
C THR A 55 18.90 3.33 6.85
N PHE A 56 19.93 3.98 7.38
CA PHE A 56 20.49 5.24 6.91
C PHE A 56 21.47 5.07 5.74
N ILE A 57 21.92 3.84 5.42
CA ILE A 57 22.91 3.62 4.35
C ILE A 57 22.41 4.17 3.00
N GLY A 58 21.16 3.89 2.64
CA GLY A 58 20.55 4.39 1.40
C GLY A 58 20.52 5.92 1.35
N PRO A 59 19.82 6.59 2.29
CA PRO A 59 19.80 8.04 2.42
C PRO A 59 21.20 8.68 2.43
N LEU A 60 22.16 8.09 3.15
CA LEU A 60 23.52 8.61 3.23
C LEU A 60 24.23 8.64 1.87
N VAL A 61 24.15 7.54 1.11
CA VAL A 61 24.77 7.47 -0.22
C VAL A 61 24.14 8.49 -1.17
N VAL A 62 22.81 8.62 -1.16
CA VAL A 62 22.13 9.60 -2.02
C VAL A 62 22.49 11.02 -1.59
N SER A 63 22.47 11.35 -0.30
CA SER A 63 22.84 12.67 0.21
C SER A 63 24.29 13.04 -0.11
N ILE A 64 25.25 12.12 -0.02
CA ILE A 64 26.65 12.40 -0.40
C ILE A 64 26.75 12.81 -1.88
N ILE A 65 26.03 12.14 -2.77
CA ILE A 65 26.04 12.45 -4.20
C ILE A 65 25.26 13.75 -4.49
N SER A 66 24.21 14.03 -3.72
CA SER A 66 23.41 15.26 -3.84
C SER A 66 24.06 16.50 -3.23
N ALA A 67 24.95 16.34 -2.25
CA ALA A 67 25.59 17.43 -1.50
C ALA A 67 26.17 18.56 -2.38
N PRO A 68 26.96 18.32 -3.45
CA PRO A 68 27.50 19.42 -4.26
C PRO A 68 26.41 20.30 -4.91
N PHE A 69 25.29 19.70 -5.31
CA PHE A 69 24.17 20.45 -5.89
C PHE A 69 23.41 21.25 -4.81
N VAL A 70 23.24 20.68 -3.62
CA VAL A 70 22.55 21.35 -2.52
C VAL A 70 23.38 22.51 -1.97
N LEU A 71 24.70 22.35 -1.84
CA LEU A 71 25.61 23.44 -1.48
C LEU A 71 25.57 24.58 -2.51
N LEU A 72 25.47 24.24 -3.80
CA LEU A 72 25.27 25.24 -4.85
C LEU A 72 23.91 25.94 -4.71
N PHE A 73 22.84 25.22 -4.40
CA PHE A 73 21.51 25.80 -4.17
C PHE A 73 21.50 26.76 -2.98
N GLU A 74 22.14 26.40 -1.87
CA GLU A 74 22.32 27.29 -0.73
C GLU A 74 23.10 28.55 -1.10
N SER A 75 24.20 28.41 -1.86
CA SER A 75 25.01 29.55 -2.31
C SER A 75 24.25 30.50 -3.26
N LEU A 76 23.26 29.99 -3.99
CA LEU A 76 22.43 30.75 -4.91
C LEU A 76 21.10 31.19 -4.30
N SER A 77 20.90 30.94 -2.99
CA SER A 77 19.62 31.18 -2.29
C SER A 77 18.42 30.54 -2.99
N ILE A 78 18.62 29.37 -3.60
CA ILE A 78 17.55 28.57 -4.21
C ILE A 78 16.76 27.87 -3.10
N ASN A 79 15.44 27.88 -3.25
CA ASN A 79 14.50 27.26 -2.33
C ASN A 79 14.85 25.77 -2.06
N LYS A 80 14.84 25.39 -0.78
CA LYS A 80 15.05 24.03 -0.26
C LYS A 80 14.22 22.95 -0.97
N PHE A 81 13.02 23.28 -1.45
CA PHE A 81 12.16 22.36 -2.18
C PHE A 81 12.85 21.79 -3.44
N TRP A 82 13.74 22.52 -4.09
CA TRP A 82 14.51 22.01 -5.23
C TRP A 82 15.50 20.91 -4.84
N ALA A 83 16.01 20.91 -3.60
CA ALA A 83 16.87 19.83 -3.12
C ALA A 83 16.12 18.49 -3.03
N GLN A 84 14.80 18.49 -2.80
CA GLN A 84 13.96 17.29 -2.87
C GLN A 84 13.98 16.69 -4.28
N TYR A 85 13.93 17.51 -5.34
CA TYR A 85 14.07 17.01 -6.71
C TYR A 85 15.45 16.40 -6.94
N VAL A 86 16.51 17.05 -6.46
CA VAL A 86 17.89 16.57 -6.63
C VAL A 86 18.08 15.20 -6.01
N VAL A 87 17.70 14.99 -4.75
CA VAL A 87 17.87 13.68 -4.08
C VAL A 87 17.09 12.57 -4.79
N ARG A 88 15.87 12.88 -5.25
CA ARG A 88 15.02 11.94 -6.00
C ARG A 88 15.56 11.63 -7.39
N LEU A 89 16.15 12.62 -8.08
CA LEU A 89 16.82 12.43 -9.37
C LEU A 89 18.13 11.64 -9.22
N VAL A 90 18.91 11.86 -8.15
CA VAL A 90 20.10 11.06 -7.87
C VAL A 90 19.75 9.58 -7.67
N LEU A 91 18.67 9.29 -6.93
CA LEU A 91 18.15 7.93 -6.78
C LEU A 91 17.75 7.31 -8.14
N ALA A 92 16.99 8.05 -8.96
CA ALA A 92 16.62 7.60 -10.31
C ALA A 92 17.85 7.41 -11.22
N GLY A 93 18.89 8.23 -11.04
CA GLY A 93 20.18 8.11 -11.73
C GLY A 93 20.89 6.81 -11.37
N ALA A 94 20.98 6.48 -10.08
CA ALA A 94 21.56 5.22 -9.61
C ALA A 94 20.83 3.99 -10.19
N ILE A 95 19.50 4.03 -10.24
CA ILE A 95 18.69 2.97 -10.87
C ILE A 95 18.93 2.92 -12.38
N SER A 96 19.03 4.07 -13.05
CA SER A 96 19.29 4.14 -14.49
C SER A 96 20.65 3.55 -14.87
N VAL A 97 21.68 3.75 -14.03
CA VAL A 97 23.00 3.12 -14.22
C VAL A 97 22.92 1.60 -14.07
N ALA A 98 22.26 1.11 -13.01
CA ALA A 98 22.07 -0.33 -12.79
C ALA A 98 21.23 -0.98 -13.89
N TRP A 99 20.17 -0.29 -14.32
CA TRP A 99 19.33 -0.68 -15.45
C TRP A 99 20.12 -0.78 -16.75
N ASN A 100 21.06 0.14 -17.00
CA ASN A 100 21.92 0.07 -18.18
C ASN A 100 22.80 -1.19 -18.16
N SER A 101 23.33 -1.57 -16.99
CA SER A 101 24.06 -2.83 -16.83
C SER A 101 23.17 -4.04 -17.16
N LEU A 102 21.92 -4.06 -16.68
CA LEU A 102 20.96 -5.11 -17.03
C LEU A 102 20.68 -5.12 -18.54
N ARG A 103 20.43 -3.97 -19.16
CA ARG A 103 20.21 -3.84 -20.61
C ARG A 103 21.38 -4.38 -21.44
N GLN A 104 22.62 -4.11 -21.02
CA GLN A 104 23.80 -4.68 -21.67
C GLN A 104 23.87 -6.20 -21.54
N ALA A 105 23.49 -6.76 -20.38
CA ALA A 105 23.39 -8.21 -20.22
C ALA A 105 22.32 -8.81 -21.15
N VAL A 106 21.15 -8.15 -21.24
CA VAL A 106 20.07 -8.52 -22.16
C VAL A 106 20.53 -8.47 -23.61
N THR A 107 21.26 -7.44 -24.03
CA THR A 107 21.82 -7.35 -25.40
C THR A 107 22.77 -8.48 -25.71
N LYS A 108 23.65 -8.83 -24.77
CA LYS A 108 24.62 -9.92 -24.98
C LYS A 108 23.95 -11.28 -25.16
N ILE A 109 22.83 -11.52 -24.48
CA ILE A 109 22.15 -12.83 -24.48
C ILE A 109 21.08 -12.92 -25.58
N TYR A 110 20.24 -11.90 -25.71
CA TYR A 110 19.02 -11.90 -26.53
C TYR A 110 19.10 -11.00 -27.77
N GLY A 111 20.13 -10.16 -27.87
CA GLY A 111 20.36 -9.27 -29.02
C GLY A 111 19.87 -7.83 -28.80
N VAL A 112 20.25 -6.95 -29.74
CA VAL A 112 19.97 -5.51 -29.69
C VAL A 112 18.49 -5.21 -29.75
N GLU A 113 17.75 -5.93 -30.60
CA GLU A 113 16.32 -5.70 -30.81
C GLU A 113 15.48 -6.00 -29.56
N VAL A 114 15.79 -7.08 -28.84
CA VAL A 114 15.13 -7.38 -27.55
C VAL A 114 15.41 -6.27 -26.53
N ARG A 115 16.62 -5.71 -26.52
CA ARG A 115 16.93 -4.54 -25.67
C ARG A 115 16.06 -3.33 -26.04
N LEU A 116 15.83 -3.08 -27.33
CA LEU A 116 14.99 -1.96 -27.78
C LEU A 116 13.54 -2.14 -27.30
N TRP A 117 12.94 -3.31 -27.54
CA TRP A 117 11.61 -3.65 -27.03
C TRP A 117 11.52 -3.59 -25.51
N PHE A 118 12.51 -4.12 -24.81
CA PHE A 118 12.59 -4.06 -23.35
C PHE A 118 12.59 -2.63 -22.83
N THR A 119 13.35 -1.74 -23.48
CA THR A 119 13.39 -0.32 -23.13
C THR A 119 12.04 0.34 -23.42
N ALA A 120 11.48 0.11 -24.61
CA ALA A 120 10.20 0.67 -25.04
C ALA A 120 9.04 0.26 -24.11
N ILE A 121 8.92 -1.03 -23.79
CA ILE A 121 7.91 -1.52 -22.84
C ILE A 121 8.05 -0.82 -21.50
N THR A 122 9.26 -0.78 -20.94
CA THR A 122 9.48 -0.25 -19.58
C THR A 122 9.19 1.25 -19.50
N ILE A 123 9.58 2.07 -20.49
CA ILE A 123 9.28 3.53 -20.47
C ILE A 123 7.80 3.83 -20.68
N THR A 124 7.02 2.89 -21.24
CA THR A 124 5.57 3.06 -21.41
C THR A 124 4.77 2.58 -20.21
N GLN A 125 5.39 1.99 -19.18
CA GLN A 125 4.70 1.49 -17.98
C GLN A 125 4.81 2.46 -16.81
N PHE A 126 3.68 2.71 -16.15
CA PHE A 126 3.56 3.65 -15.04
C PHE A 126 4.41 3.26 -13.83
N HIS A 127 4.16 2.08 -13.26
CA HIS A 127 4.63 1.75 -11.92
C HIS A 127 6.16 1.81 -11.81
N PHE A 128 6.90 1.16 -12.72
CA PHE A 128 8.36 1.19 -12.66
C PHE A 128 8.90 2.63 -12.77
N MET A 129 8.43 3.41 -13.76
CA MET A 129 8.88 4.80 -13.98
C MET A 129 8.52 5.74 -12.83
N PHE A 130 7.32 5.60 -12.29
CA PHE A 130 6.82 6.43 -11.19
C PHE A 130 7.59 6.17 -9.90
N TYR A 131 7.83 4.90 -9.57
CA TYR A 131 8.53 4.53 -8.34
C TYR A 131 10.04 4.79 -8.38
N MET A 132 10.66 4.87 -9.56
CA MET A 132 12.12 5.09 -9.71
C MET A 132 12.66 6.35 -9.00
N THR A 133 11.80 7.35 -8.72
CA THR A 133 12.21 8.60 -8.06
C THR A 133 11.76 8.67 -6.60
N ARG A 134 11.03 7.66 -6.11
CA ARG A 134 10.42 7.68 -4.77
C ARG A 134 11.36 7.03 -3.76
N PRO A 135 11.69 7.69 -2.63
CA PRO A 135 12.66 7.19 -1.66
C PRO A 135 12.05 6.10 -0.76
N LEU A 136 11.49 5.06 -1.35
CA LEU A 136 11.02 3.87 -0.67
C LEU A 136 12.18 2.89 -0.47
N PRO A 137 12.25 2.10 0.60
CA PRO A 137 13.40 1.23 0.77
C PRO A 137 13.48 0.09 -0.27
N ASN A 138 12.36 -0.28 -0.93
CA ASN A 138 12.38 -1.17 -2.11
C ASN A 138 13.17 -0.55 -3.27
N ILE A 139 13.05 0.77 -3.42
CA ILE A 139 13.66 1.53 -4.52
C ILE A 139 15.13 1.78 -4.25
N PHE A 140 15.52 1.97 -2.98
CA PHE A 140 16.94 1.94 -2.58
C PHE A 140 17.59 0.57 -2.80
N ALA A 141 16.86 -0.53 -2.61
CA ALA A 141 17.35 -1.88 -2.90
C ALA A 141 17.46 -2.15 -4.41
N LEU A 142 16.54 -1.59 -5.21
CA LEU A 142 16.39 -1.84 -6.65
C LEU A 142 17.69 -1.72 -7.48
N PRO A 143 18.54 -0.67 -7.38
CA PRO A 143 19.77 -0.60 -8.18
C PRO A 143 20.69 -1.80 -7.91
N ILE A 144 20.82 -2.21 -6.65
CA ILE A 144 21.66 -3.35 -6.27
C ILE A 144 21.06 -4.67 -6.77
N VAL A 145 19.73 -4.81 -6.73
CA VAL A 145 19.02 -5.97 -7.30
C VAL A 145 19.18 -6.07 -8.81
N LEU A 146 19.07 -4.95 -9.54
CA LEU A 146 19.29 -4.91 -10.98
C LEU A 146 20.73 -5.31 -11.34
N PHE A 147 21.73 -4.85 -10.58
CA PHE A 147 23.10 -5.32 -10.71
C PHE A 147 23.23 -6.81 -10.43
N ALA A 148 22.62 -7.32 -9.35
CA ALA A 148 22.64 -8.75 -9.02
C ALA A 148 22.07 -9.58 -10.17
N ILE A 149 20.91 -9.21 -10.72
CA ILE A 149 20.32 -9.90 -11.88
C ILE A 149 21.24 -9.81 -13.10
N ALA A 150 21.84 -8.65 -13.38
CA ALA A 150 22.77 -8.48 -14.49
C ALA A 150 24.02 -9.36 -14.34
N TYR A 151 24.58 -9.46 -13.12
CA TYR A 151 25.72 -10.32 -12.81
C TYR A 151 25.36 -11.80 -12.92
N TRP A 152 24.18 -12.20 -12.44
CA TRP A 152 23.67 -13.56 -12.59
C TRP A 152 23.52 -13.94 -14.07
N LEU A 153 22.94 -13.05 -14.89
CA LEU A 153 22.82 -13.25 -16.34
C LEU A 153 24.17 -13.35 -17.06
N ARG A 154 25.20 -12.66 -16.55
CA ARG A 154 26.58 -12.69 -17.08
C ARG A 154 27.43 -13.82 -16.51
N ASP A 155 26.85 -14.72 -15.71
CA ASP A 155 27.56 -15.79 -14.97
C ASP A 155 28.70 -15.27 -14.07
N GLN A 156 28.55 -14.07 -13.53
CA GLN A 156 29.51 -13.47 -12.59
C GLN A 156 29.06 -13.72 -11.15
N HIS A 157 29.45 -14.85 -10.59
CA HIS A 157 28.92 -15.33 -9.31
C HIS A 157 29.37 -14.53 -8.09
N LYS A 158 30.63 -14.10 -8.01
CA LYS A 158 31.15 -13.30 -6.87
C LYS A 158 30.38 -11.99 -6.69
N PRO A 159 30.28 -11.10 -7.71
CA PRO A 159 29.54 -9.86 -7.54
C PRO A 159 28.03 -10.10 -7.37
N PHE A 160 27.46 -11.15 -7.98
CA PHE A 160 26.07 -11.55 -7.71
C PHE A 160 25.83 -11.85 -6.23
N ILE A 161 26.69 -12.65 -5.58
CA ILE A 161 26.57 -13.00 -4.16
C ILE A 161 26.70 -11.76 -3.28
N ILE A 162 27.67 -10.89 -3.55
CA ILE A 162 27.90 -9.66 -2.77
C ILE A 162 26.71 -8.70 -2.91
N CYS A 163 26.26 -8.42 -4.13
CA CYS A 163 25.08 -7.56 -4.36
C CYS A 163 23.84 -8.15 -3.69
N SER A 164 23.64 -9.48 -3.75
CA SER A 164 22.53 -10.13 -3.06
C SER A 164 22.62 -9.96 -1.55
N GLY A 165 23.81 -10.11 -0.96
CA GLY A 165 24.04 -9.87 0.46
C GLY A 165 23.71 -8.44 0.87
N ILE A 166 24.13 -7.43 0.08
CA ILE A 166 23.81 -6.02 0.35
C ILE A 166 22.30 -5.79 0.28
N SER A 167 21.65 -6.25 -0.78
CA SER A 167 20.19 -6.12 -0.94
C SER A 167 19.41 -6.74 0.23
N ILE A 168 19.82 -7.93 0.68
CA ILE A 168 19.11 -8.70 1.72
C ILE A 168 19.38 -8.16 3.13
N LEU A 169 20.65 -7.92 3.46
CA LEU A 169 21.05 -7.61 4.84
C LEU A 169 20.88 -6.13 5.19
N VAL A 170 21.00 -5.24 4.21
CA VAL A 170 20.92 -3.78 4.45
C VAL A 170 19.52 -3.25 4.21
N PHE A 171 18.87 -3.64 3.10
CA PHE A 171 17.66 -2.97 2.66
C PHE A 171 16.38 -3.76 2.89
N ARG A 172 16.36 -5.03 2.46
CA ARG A 172 15.13 -5.79 2.22
C ARG A 172 15.34 -7.30 2.33
N SER A 173 15.02 -7.88 3.48
CA SER A 173 15.18 -9.31 3.77
C SER A 173 14.31 -10.21 2.90
N GLU A 174 13.17 -9.71 2.37
CA GLU A 174 12.32 -10.49 1.48
C GLU A 174 13.00 -10.87 0.17
N LEU A 175 14.03 -10.12 -0.24
CA LEU A 175 14.86 -10.43 -1.40
C LEU A 175 15.63 -11.75 -1.25
N ALA A 176 15.74 -12.28 -0.03
CA ALA A 176 16.26 -13.63 0.20
C ALA A 176 15.45 -14.68 -0.55
N LEU A 177 14.14 -14.46 -0.75
CA LEU A 177 13.30 -15.34 -1.56
C LEU A 177 13.74 -15.24 -3.03
N PHE A 178 13.71 -14.05 -3.63
CA PHE A 178 13.97 -13.92 -5.07
C PHE A 178 15.42 -14.24 -5.45
N LEU A 179 16.39 -13.59 -4.81
CA LEU A 179 17.81 -13.76 -5.09
C LEU A 179 18.33 -15.13 -4.57
N GLY A 180 17.74 -15.64 -3.49
CA GLY A 180 18.03 -16.99 -3.00
C GLY A 180 17.57 -18.07 -3.98
N ILE A 181 16.39 -17.94 -4.61
CA ILE A 181 15.97 -18.87 -5.66
C ILE A 181 16.95 -18.85 -6.83
N LEU A 182 17.40 -17.66 -7.27
CA LEU A 182 18.41 -17.55 -8.33
C LEU A 182 19.75 -18.19 -7.95
N LEU A 183 20.17 -18.07 -6.70
CA LEU A 183 21.35 -18.75 -6.16
C LEU A 183 21.17 -20.27 -6.16
N VAL A 184 20.02 -20.77 -5.70
CA VAL A 184 19.68 -22.20 -5.73
C VAL A 184 19.73 -22.74 -7.16
N VAL A 185 19.18 -22.00 -8.13
CA VAL A 185 19.29 -22.36 -9.54
C VAL A 185 20.75 -22.47 -10.00
N SER A 186 21.62 -21.53 -9.59
CA SER A 186 23.06 -21.59 -9.92
C SER A 186 23.77 -22.78 -9.28
N LEU A 187 23.39 -23.17 -8.05
CA LEU A 187 23.90 -24.36 -7.37
C LEU A 187 23.43 -25.65 -8.06
N LEU A 188 22.14 -25.76 -8.40
CA LEU A 188 21.56 -26.91 -9.10
C LEU A 188 22.19 -27.10 -10.49
N ARG A 189 22.51 -26.01 -11.18
CA ARG A 189 23.24 -26.03 -12.46
C ARG A 189 24.74 -26.25 -12.31
N ARG A 190 25.24 -26.44 -11.08
CA ARG A 190 26.66 -26.60 -10.74
C ARG A 190 27.55 -25.47 -11.25
N LYS A 191 27.00 -24.27 -11.43
CA LYS A 191 27.77 -23.06 -11.79
C LYS A 191 28.53 -22.48 -10.60
N VAL A 192 28.01 -22.74 -9.39
CA VAL A 192 28.62 -22.33 -8.12
C VAL A 192 28.78 -23.58 -7.25
N SER A 193 29.95 -23.76 -6.62
CA SER A 193 30.15 -24.78 -5.60
C SER A 193 29.80 -24.24 -4.21
N ILE A 194 29.36 -25.11 -3.30
CA ILE A 194 29.02 -24.71 -1.92
C ILE A 194 30.24 -24.11 -1.20
N ASP A 195 31.41 -24.71 -1.37
CA ASP A 195 32.67 -24.19 -0.82
C ASP A 195 33.01 -22.79 -1.38
N GLY A 196 32.88 -22.61 -2.70
CA GLY A 196 33.12 -21.32 -3.34
C GLY A 196 32.11 -20.25 -2.90
N LEU A 197 30.85 -20.64 -2.68
CA LEU A 197 29.81 -19.78 -2.13
C LEU A 197 30.18 -19.32 -0.71
N LEU A 198 30.51 -20.24 0.20
CA LEU A 198 30.83 -19.91 1.58
C LEU A 198 32.06 -18.99 1.70
N LYS A 199 33.09 -19.23 0.88
CA LYS A 199 34.30 -18.39 0.80
C LYS A 199 34.04 -16.94 0.41
N VAL A 200 32.91 -16.66 -0.27
CA VAL A 200 32.52 -15.29 -0.66
C VAL A 200 31.44 -14.76 0.27
N ALA A 201 30.40 -15.54 0.53
CA ALA A 201 29.22 -15.12 1.28
C ALA A 201 29.51 -14.85 2.75
N LEU A 202 30.35 -15.66 3.41
CA LEU A 202 30.67 -15.45 4.83
C LEU A 202 31.45 -14.15 5.08
N PRO A 203 32.62 -13.91 4.44
CA PRO A 203 33.35 -12.66 4.67
C PRO A 203 32.55 -11.44 4.20
N ALA A 204 31.87 -11.52 3.05
CA ALA A 204 31.03 -10.42 2.57
C ALA A 204 29.87 -10.16 3.54
N GLY A 205 29.17 -11.20 4.00
CA GLY A 205 28.06 -11.10 4.94
C GLY A 205 28.48 -10.45 6.27
N VAL A 206 29.62 -10.85 6.83
CA VAL A 206 30.17 -10.21 8.04
C VAL A 206 30.48 -8.73 7.81
N CYS A 207 31.14 -8.38 6.70
CA CYS A 207 31.48 -7.00 6.40
C CYS A 207 30.23 -6.13 6.17
N ILE A 208 29.24 -6.64 5.43
CA ILE A 208 27.98 -5.95 5.13
C ILE A 208 27.18 -5.76 6.41
N LEU A 209 27.04 -6.80 7.23
CA LEU A 209 26.32 -6.73 8.50
C LEU A 209 27.00 -5.75 9.47
N ALA A 210 28.33 -5.80 9.57
CA ALA A 210 29.08 -4.83 10.37
C ALA A 210 28.85 -3.39 9.88
N ALA A 211 28.83 -3.15 8.56
CA ALA A 211 28.58 -1.82 8.02
C ALA A 211 27.19 -1.28 8.38
N THR A 212 26.11 -2.06 8.19
CA THR A 212 24.75 -1.63 8.60
C THR A 212 24.66 -1.44 10.11
N VAL A 213 25.15 -2.38 10.91
CA VAL A 213 25.11 -2.25 12.37
C VAL A 213 25.85 -1.00 12.84
N LEU A 214 27.05 -0.71 12.32
CA LEU A 214 27.83 0.45 12.73
C LEU A 214 27.17 1.77 12.33
N VAL A 215 26.78 1.91 11.06
CA VAL A 215 26.16 3.15 10.56
C VAL A 215 24.80 3.38 11.22
N ASP A 216 23.96 2.35 11.25
CA ASP A 216 22.60 2.50 11.76
C ASP A 216 22.59 2.67 13.28
N SER A 217 23.45 1.98 14.02
CA SER A 217 23.52 2.18 15.48
C SER A 217 23.98 3.58 15.86
N PHE A 218 24.81 4.22 15.04
CA PHE A 218 25.22 5.60 15.22
C PHE A 218 24.02 6.55 15.09
N PHE A 219 23.28 6.49 13.98
CA PHE A 219 22.13 7.37 13.75
C PHE A 219 20.96 7.09 14.71
N TRP A 220 20.72 5.82 15.05
CA TRP A 220 19.65 5.43 15.97
C TRP A 220 20.02 5.53 17.47
N ARG A 221 21.29 5.85 17.78
CA ARG A 221 21.82 5.99 19.15
C ARG A 221 21.64 4.76 20.04
N ARG A 222 21.49 3.58 19.43
CA ARG A 222 21.38 2.28 20.11
C ARG A 222 21.92 1.19 19.19
N LEU A 223 22.51 0.15 19.76
CA LEU A 223 22.96 -1.00 18.98
C LEU A 223 21.76 -1.67 18.31
N LEU A 224 21.71 -1.67 16.97
CA LEU A 224 20.64 -2.31 16.23
C LEU A 224 21.08 -2.76 14.83
N TRP A 225 20.32 -3.70 14.28
CA TRP A 225 20.32 -4.06 12.87
C TRP A 225 18.91 -3.79 12.33
N PRO A 226 18.68 -2.74 11.51
CA PRO A 226 17.33 -2.30 11.18
C PRO A 226 16.51 -3.41 10.52
N GLU A 227 17.09 -4.06 9.50
CA GLU A 227 16.39 -5.11 8.76
C GLU A 227 16.14 -6.36 9.61
N GLY A 228 17.03 -6.65 10.58
CA GLY A 228 16.81 -7.71 11.56
C GLY A 228 15.59 -7.46 12.44
N GLU A 229 15.40 -6.23 12.92
CA GLU A 229 14.21 -5.85 13.69
C GLU A 229 12.94 -5.86 12.83
N VAL A 230 13.02 -5.43 11.57
CA VAL A 230 11.92 -5.52 10.60
C VAL A 230 11.49 -6.97 10.38
N LEU A 231 12.45 -7.86 10.15
CA LEU A 231 12.20 -9.29 9.95
C LEU A 231 11.56 -9.91 11.21
N TRP A 232 12.09 -9.58 12.40
CA TRP A 232 11.53 -10.04 13.67
C TRP A 232 10.09 -9.56 13.87
N TYR A 233 9.83 -8.26 13.66
CA TYR A 233 8.53 -7.66 13.86
C TYR A 233 7.46 -8.21 12.89
N ASN A 234 7.80 -8.35 11.61
CA ASN A 234 6.82 -8.76 10.60
C ASN A 234 6.65 -10.27 10.53
N THR A 235 7.74 -11.04 10.53
CA THR A 235 7.68 -12.49 10.29
C THR A 235 7.47 -13.27 11.58
N ILE A 236 8.12 -12.87 12.69
CA ILE A 236 8.09 -13.64 13.94
C ILE A 236 6.94 -13.20 14.83
N LEU A 237 6.72 -11.89 14.98
CA LEU A 237 5.57 -11.37 15.73
C LEU A 237 4.26 -11.33 14.91
N ASN A 238 4.32 -11.67 13.62
CA ASN A 238 3.20 -11.70 12.68
C ASN A 238 2.38 -10.40 12.67
N LYS A 239 3.05 -9.25 12.82
CA LYS A 239 2.41 -7.92 12.89
C LYS A 239 2.14 -7.32 11.51
N SER A 240 2.50 -8.00 10.43
CA SER A 240 2.24 -7.53 9.07
C SER A 240 0.75 -7.32 8.80
N SER A 241 -0.15 -8.11 9.42
CA SER A 241 -1.60 -7.97 9.23
C SER A 241 -2.21 -6.68 9.80
N ASN A 242 -1.45 -5.92 10.60
CA ASN A 242 -1.94 -4.65 11.16
C ASN A 242 -2.05 -3.56 10.09
N TRP A 243 -1.41 -3.75 8.94
CA TRP A 243 -1.40 -2.81 7.81
C TRP A 243 -2.42 -3.19 6.73
N GLY A 244 -3.49 -3.88 7.11
CA GLY A 244 -4.46 -4.46 6.18
C GLY A 244 -4.04 -5.84 5.64
N THR A 245 -5.00 -6.54 5.03
CA THR A 245 -4.77 -7.89 4.49
C THR A 245 -5.46 -8.06 3.15
N SER A 246 -4.78 -8.68 2.20
CA SER A 246 -5.32 -8.96 0.86
C SER A 246 -5.28 -10.46 0.55
N PRO A 247 -6.17 -10.98 -0.31
CA PRO A 247 -6.23 -12.39 -0.67
C PRO A 247 -4.89 -12.94 -1.19
N PHE A 248 -4.68 -14.26 -1.08
CA PHE A 248 -3.42 -14.91 -1.46
C PHE A 248 -2.98 -14.58 -2.90
N LEU A 249 -3.90 -14.64 -3.86
CA LEU A 249 -3.61 -14.41 -5.28
C LEU A 249 -3.60 -12.92 -5.71
N TRP A 250 -3.72 -11.97 -4.77
CA TRP A 250 -3.82 -10.53 -5.08
C TRP A 250 -2.69 -10.02 -5.98
N TYR A 251 -1.47 -10.53 -5.82
CA TYR A 251 -0.38 -10.14 -6.71
C TYR A 251 -0.63 -10.57 -8.18
N PHE A 252 -1.30 -11.69 -8.41
CA PHE A 252 -1.53 -12.23 -9.76
C PHE A 252 -2.70 -11.59 -10.48
N TYR A 253 -3.84 -11.40 -9.81
CA TYR A 253 -5.04 -10.82 -10.45
C TYR A 253 -5.08 -9.29 -10.38
N SER A 254 -4.34 -8.66 -9.46
CA SER A 254 -4.39 -7.21 -9.26
C SER A 254 -3.05 -6.52 -9.48
N ALA A 255 -1.98 -6.92 -8.79
CA ALA A 255 -0.72 -6.18 -8.85
C ALA A 255 0.01 -6.31 -10.19
N LEU A 256 0.19 -7.53 -10.70
CA LEU A 256 0.90 -7.78 -11.97
C LEU A 256 0.17 -7.16 -13.18
N PRO A 257 -1.17 -7.29 -13.33
CA PRO A 257 -1.90 -6.63 -14.42
C PRO A 257 -1.75 -5.12 -14.40
N ARG A 258 -1.85 -4.47 -13.24
CA ARG A 258 -1.68 -3.01 -13.12
C ARG A 258 -0.25 -2.57 -13.34
N ALA A 259 0.72 -3.33 -12.84
CA ALA A 259 2.14 -3.02 -13.00
C ALA A 259 2.60 -3.11 -14.46
N MET A 260 2.20 -4.16 -15.16
CA MET A 260 2.69 -4.49 -16.50
C MET A 260 1.78 -3.97 -17.63
N GLY A 261 0.53 -3.64 -17.33
CA GLY A 261 -0.45 -3.23 -18.31
C GLY A 261 -0.65 -4.30 -19.39
N ALA A 262 -0.75 -3.86 -20.65
CA ALA A 262 -1.00 -4.72 -21.80
C ALA A 262 0.17 -5.68 -22.08
N SER A 263 1.37 -5.36 -21.59
CA SER A 263 2.56 -6.21 -21.79
C SER A 263 2.50 -7.52 -21.02
N LEU A 264 1.62 -7.68 -20.02
CA LEU A 264 1.48 -8.93 -19.25
C LEU A 264 1.11 -10.11 -20.16
N VAL A 265 0.23 -9.89 -21.16
CA VAL A 265 -0.24 -10.92 -22.09
C VAL A 265 0.92 -11.51 -22.92
N LEU A 266 1.99 -10.75 -23.13
CA LEU A 266 3.15 -11.16 -23.91
C LEU A 266 4.17 -11.99 -23.11
N VAL A 267 4.09 -11.96 -21.77
CA VAL A 267 5.00 -12.72 -20.89
C VAL A 267 4.95 -14.23 -21.15
N PRO A 268 3.79 -14.93 -21.11
CA PRO A 268 3.76 -16.37 -21.35
C PRO A 268 4.23 -16.74 -22.76
N ILE A 269 3.94 -15.90 -23.76
CA ILE A 269 4.43 -16.07 -25.15
C ILE A 269 5.96 -15.98 -25.17
N GLY A 270 6.54 -15.01 -24.47
CA GLY A 270 7.99 -14.84 -24.36
C GLY A 270 8.68 -16.02 -23.71
N VAL A 271 8.11 -16.53 -22.62
CA VAL A 271 8.59 -17.74 -21.91
C VAL A 271 8.54 -18.97 -22.81
N ALA A 272 7.48 -19.11 -23.62
CA ALA A 272 7.35 -20.21 -24.56
C ALA A 272 8.40 -20.13 -25.68
N LEU A 273 8.57 -18.95 -26.28
CA LEU A 273 9.42 -18.72 -27.45
C LEU A 273 10.92 -18.62 -27.13
N GLU A 274 11.30 -18.20 -25.93
CA GLU A 274 12.70 -18.00 -25.54
C GLU A 274 13.08 -18.90 -24.34
N PRO A 275 13.63 -20.10 -24.55
CA PRO A 275 13.98 -21.01 -23.47
C PRO A 275 14.98 -20.44 -22.46
N ARG A 276 15.86 -19.53 -22.90
CA ARG A 276 16.93 -18.97 -22.05
C ARG A 276 16.39 -18.06 -20.94
N ILE A 277 15.23 -17.43 -21.11
CA ILE A 277 14.62 -16.54 -20.10
C ILE A 277 13.84 -17.30 -19.02
N ARG A 278 13.42 -18.55 -19.30
CA ARG A 278 12.51 -19.34 -18.45
C ARG A 278 12.98 -19.41 -16.99
N SER A 279 14.27 -19.67 -16.77
CA SER A 279 14.81 -19.79 -15.42
C SER A 279 14.67 -18.51 -14.60
N LEU A 280 14.83 -17.35 -15.23
CA LEU A 280 14.73 -16.06 -14.58
C LEU A 280 13.27 -15.73 -14.26
N VAL A 281 12.36 -15.94 -15.22
CA VAL A 281 10.92 -15.69 -15.05
C VAL A 281 10.30 -16.63 -14.03
N VAL A 282 10.62 -17.93 -14.08
CA VAL A 282 10.12 -18.90 -13.08
C VAL A 282 10.59 -18.51 -11.67
N SER A 283 11.83 -18.06 -11.53
CA SER A 283 12.34 -17.60 -10.22
C SER A 283 11.58 -16.36 -9.73
N ALA A 284 11.25 -15.43 -10.62
CA ALA A 284 10.48 -14.23 -10.31
C ALA A 284 9.03 -14.57 -9.92
N LEU A 285 8.36 -15.46 -10.66
CA LEU A 285 6.99 -15.89 -10.35
C LEU A 285 6.93 -16.73 -9.07
N LEU A 286 7.93 -17.57 -8.82
CA LEU A 286 8.02 -18.32 -7.57
C LEU A 286 8.22 -17.39 -6.37
N PHE A 287 9.03 -16.33 -6.52
CA PHE A 287 9.12 -15.29 -5.50
C PHE A 287 7.76 -14.65 -5.21
N VAL A 288 7.02 -14.23 -6.24
CA VAL A 288 5.68 -13.64 -6.06
C VAL A 288 4.74 -14.62 -5.35
N LEU A 289 4.75 -15.90 -5.75
CA LEU A 289 3.92 -16.94 -5.14
C LEU A 289 4.26 -17.19 -3.66
N LEU A 290 5.54 -17.23 -3.31
CA LEU A 290 5.97 -17.41 -1.92
C LEU A 290 5.67 -16.17 -1.08
N TYR A 291 5.88 -14.98 -1.65
CA TYR A 291 5.61 -13.71 -0.97
C TYR A 291 4.10 -13.46 -0.78
N SER A 292 3.26 -14.05 -1.63
CA SER A 292 1.80 -14.07 -1.50
C SER A 292 1.28 -14.69 -0.19
N ILE A 293 2.09 -15.47 0.53
CA ILE A 293 1.74 -16.05 1.83
C ILE A 293 1.55 -14.95 2.90
N LEU A 294 2.26 -13.83 2.78
CA LEU A 294 2.15 -12.74 3.76
C LEU A 294 0.77 -12.06 3.68
N PRO A 295 0.11 -11.81 4.82
CA PRO A 295 -1.23 -11.22 4.85
C PRO A 295 -1.29 -9.86 4.16
N HIS A 296 -0.35 -8.98 4.49
CA HIS A 296 -0.24 -7.64 3.94
C HIS A 296 0.56 -7.66 2.63
N LYS A 297 0.04 -6.98 1.63
CA LYS A 297 0.55 -7.01 0.25
C LYS A 297 0.53 -5.61 -0.32
N GLU A 298 1.59 -5.28 -1.05
CA GLU A 298 1.71 -4.01 -1.74
C GLU A 298 2.49 -4.22 -3.03
N LEU A 299 2.09 -3.51 -4.08
CA LEU A 299 2.70 -3.65 -5.40
C LEU A 299 4.21 -3.36 -5.37
N ARG A 300 4.66 -2.41 -4.54
CA ARG A 300 6.08 -2.04 -4.42
C ARG A 300 6.97 -3.17 -3.89
N PHE A 301 6.43 -4.13 -3.15
CA PHE A 301 7.21 -5.25 -2.61
C PHE A 301 7.71 -6.21 -3.71
N ILE A 302 6.99 -6.30 -4.84
CA ILE A 302 7.36 -7.17 -5.95
C ILE A 302 8.02 -6.44 -7.11
N ILE A 303 8.35 -5.14 -6.97
CA ILE A 303 8.83 -4.29 -8.08
C ILE A 303 10.04 -4.86 -8.84
N TYR A 304 10.85 -5.67 -8.16
CA TYR A 304 12.04 -6.33 -8.72
C TYR A 304 11.72 -7.31 -9.86
N VAL A 305 10.47 -7.80 -9.95
CA VAL A 305 10.07 -8.74 -11.00
C VAL A 305 9.72 -8.06 -12.32
N PHE A 306 9.32 -6.79 -12.30
CA PHE A 306 8.87 -6.09 -13.51
C PHE A 306 9.95 -6.03 -14.60
N PRO A 307 11.23 -5.70 -14.30
CA PRO A 307 12.32 -5.78 -15.26
C PRO A 307 12.43 -7.16 -15.92
N VAL A 308 12.28 -8.23 -15.13
CA VAL A 308 12.40 -9.62 -15.61
C VAL A 308 11.25 -10.00 -16.54
N LEU A 309 10.03 -9.69 -16.14
CA LEU A 309 8.84 -9.99 -16.93
C LEU A 309 8.81 -9.14 -18.21
N ASN A 310 9.29 -7.90 -18.17
CA ASN A 310 9.45 -7.05 -19.35
C ASN A 310 10.47 -7.61 -20.35
N ILE A 311 11.57 -8.25 -19.89
CA ILE A 311 12.50 -8.94 -20.80
C ILE A 311 11.78 -10.08 -21.52
N ALA A 312 10.94 -10.85 -20.82
CA ALA A 312 10.15 -11.92 -21.44
C ALA A 312 9.16 -11.37 -22.47
N ALA A 313 8.40 -10.32 -22.13
CA ALA A 313 7.51 -9.65 -23.07
C ALA A 313 8.27 -9.10 -24.29
N ALA A 314 9.47 -8.55 -24.09
CA ALA A 314 10.31 -8.06 -25.17
C ALA A 314 10.79 -9.18 -26.12
N CYS A 315 11.09 -10.37 -25.60
CA CYS A 315 11.40 -11.54 -26.43
C CYS A 315 10.20 -11.94 -27.31
N ALA A 316 8.97 -11.88 -26.79
CA ALA A 316 7.77 -12.12 -27.59
C ALA A 316 7.58 -11.07 -28.68
N CYS A 317 7.63 -9.78 -28.33
CA CYS A 317 7.52 -8.68 -29.30
C CYS A 317 8.53 -8.84 -30.43
N GLN A 318 9.79 -9.11 -30.08
CA GLN A 318 10.82 -9.23 -31.08
C GLN A 318 10.58 -10.41 -32.03
N ARG A 319 10.18 -11.57 -31.50
CA ARG A 319 9.94 -12.75 -32.32
C ARG A 319 8.73 -12.55 -33.23
N ILE A 320 7.69 -11.88 -32.77
CA ILE A 320 6.51 -11.56 -33.58
C ILE A 320 6.90 -10.55 -34.68
N TRP A 321 7.60 -9.48 -34.31
CA TRP A 321 8.02 -8.42 -35.24
C TRP A 321 8.91 -8.94 -36.37
N MET A 322 9.89 -9.79 -36.06
CA MET A 322 10.75 -10.43 -37.07
C MET A 322 9.99 -11.28 -38.09
N ASN A 323 8.82 -11.80 -37.74
CA ASN A 323 8.02 -12.66 -38.62
C ASN A 323 6.90 -11.90 -39.35
N SER A 324 6.80 -10.58 -39.17
CA SER A 324 5.74 -9.73 -39.72
C SER A 324 5.50 -9.88 -41.23
N ALA A 325 6.56 -10.07 -42.01
CA ALA A 325 6.47 -10.21 -43.46
C ALA A 325 6.02 -11.61 -43.96
N LYS A 326 5.85 -12.59 -43.06
CA LYS A 326 5.55 -13.98 -43.47
C LYS A 326 4.09 -14.21 -43.87
N SER A 327 3.15 -13.53 -43.21
CA SER A 327 1.72 -13.61 -43.55
C SER A 327 0.97 -12.39 -43.02
N THR A 328 -0.24 -12.17 -43.53
CA THR A 328 -1.15 -11.11 -43.04
C THR A 328 -1.44 -11.25 -41.55
N TRP A 329 -1.57 -12.48 -41.05
CA TRP A 329 -1.73 -12.76 -39.61
C TRP A 329 -0.50 -12.34 -38.79
N HIS A 330 0.71 -12.66 -39.25
CA HIS A 330 1.94 -12.23 -38.55
C HIS A 330 2.13 -10.70 -38.60
N SER A 331 1.74 -10.07 -39.71
CA SER A 331 1.72 -8.62 -39.84
C SER A 331 0.73 -7.98 -38.84
N PHE A 332 -0.48 -8.54 -38.72
CA PHE A 332 -1.46 -8.13 -37.72
C PHE A 332 -0.93 -8.27 -36.28
N LEU A 333 -0.31 -9.41 -35.93
CA LEU A 333 0.29 -9.61 -34.61
C LEU A 333 1.43 -8.63 -34.32
N ALA A 334 2.24 -8.28 -35.33
CA ALA A 334 3.28 -7.27 -35.20
C ALA A 334 2.68 -5.86 -34.97
N LEU A 335 1.60 -5.53 -35.69
CA LEU A 335 0.84 -4.31 -35.45
C LEU A 335 0.25 -4.28 -34.04
N ALA A 336 -0.31 -5.39 -33.55
CA ALA A 336 -0.80 -5.52 -32.17
C ALA A 336 0.32 -5.32 -31.14
N CYS A 337 1.54 -5.83 -31.42
CA CYS A 337 2.72 -5.53 -30.61
C CYS A 337 3.13 -4.05 -30.67
N GLY A 338 2.89 -3.32 -31.76
CA GLY A 338 3.04 -1.87 -31.77
C GLY A 338 1.96 -1.17 -30.93
N ALA A 339 0.70 -1.56 -31.13
CA ALA A 339 -0.46 -0.96 -30.49
C ALA A 339 -0.47 -1.13 -28.95
N HIS A 340 0.06 -2.24 -28.42
CA HIS A 340 0.11 -2.43 -26.96
C HIS A 340 0.98 -1.37 -26.25
N LEU A 341 2.01 -0.84 -26.90
CA LEU A 341 2.82 0.24 -26.35
C LEU A 341 1.99 1.53 -26.23
N LEU A 342 1.14 1.82 -27.22
CA LEU A 342 0.23 2.97 -27.17
C LEU A 342 -0.80 2.81 -26.04
N LEU A 343 -1.33 1.60 -25.86
CA LEU A 343 -2.23 1.29 -24.75
C LEU A 343 -1.52 1.47 -23.39
N ASN A 344 -0.27 1.02 -23.25
CA ASN A 344 0.53 1.26 -22.06
C ASN A 344 0.74 2.76 -21.80
N VAL A 345 1.04 3.56 -22.82
CA VAL A 345 1.15 5.03 -22.69
C VAL A 345 -0.17 5.63 -22.20
N PHE A 346 -1.30 5.23 -22.77
CA PHE A 346 -2.61 5.68 -22.35
C PHE A 346 -2.87 5.35 -20.86
N MET A 347 -2.67 4.09 -20.45
CA MET A 347 -2.79 3.68 -19.05
C MET A 347 -1.84 4.45 -18.13
N THR A 348 -0.62 4.72 -18.59
CA THR A 348 0.38 5.45 -17.82
C THR A 348 0.00 6.90 -17.61
N LEU A 349 -0.49 7.59 -18.65
CA LEU A 349 -0.97 8.96 -18.52
C LEU A 349 -2.19 9.03 -17.59
N PHE A 350 -3.12 8.08 -17.72
CA PHE A 350 -4.29 7.98 -16.84
C PHE A 350 -3.88 7.81 -15.37
N LEU A 351 -3.03 6.82 -15.06
CA LEU A 351 -2.55 6.57 -13.70
C LEU A 351 -1.70 7.72 -13.15
N LEU A 352 -0.94 8.41 -14.01
CA LEU A 352 -0.12 9.56 -13.60
C LEU A 352 -0.99 10.76 -13.20
N VAL A 353 -2.02 11.10 -13.98
CA VAL A 353 -2.97 12.18 -13.66
C VAL A 353 -3.65 11.91 -12.32
N ILE A 354 -4.14 10.68 -12.17
CA ILE A 354 -4.80 10.21 -10.96
C ILE A 354 -3.85 10.23 -9.76
N SER A 355 -2.61 9.77 -9.93
CA SER A 355 -1.60 9.80 -8.86
C SER A 355 -1.19 11.22 -8.48
N GLY A 356 -1.30 12.19 -9.38
CA GLY A 356 -1.01 13.60 -9.11
C GLY A 356 -1.91 14.22 -8.05
N THR A 357 -3.12 13.69 -7.86
CA THR A 357 -4.09 14.20 -6.88
C THR A 357 -3.92 13.63 -5.47
N ASN A 358 -2.94 12.74 -5.26
CA ASN A 358 -2.73 12.03 -4.00
C ASN A 358 -1.96 12.80 -2.92
N TYR A 359 -1.66 14.07 -3.16
CA TYR A 359 -0.79 14.85 -2.30
C TYR A 359 -1.42 16.15 -1.80
N PRO A 360 -2.63 16.10 -1.20
CA PRO A 360 -3.31 17.31 -0.73
C PRO A 360 -2.55 18.05 0.37
N GLY A 361 -1.87 17.37 1.30
CA GLY A 361 -1.06 18.03 2.33
C GLY A 361 0.11 18.82 1.75
N GLY A 362 0.81 18.25 0.76
CA GLY A 362 1.86 18.95 0.02
C GLY A 362 1.31 20.15 -0.77
N ALA A 363 0.15 19.98 -1.41
CA ALA A 363 -0.51 21.09 -2.09
C ALA A 363 -0.94 22.20 -1.11
N ALA A 364 -1.46 21.83 0.07
CA ALA A 364 -1.91 22.77 1.10
C ALA A 364 -0.75 23.61 1.64
N LEU A 365 0.36 22.99 2.01
CA LEU A 365 1.53 23.73 2.52
C LEU A 365 2.15 24.62 1.43
N SER A 366 2.19 24.15 0.19
CA SER A 366 2.66 24.98 -0.94
C SER A 366 1.75 26.18 -1.20
N ARG A 367 0.43 26.04 -1.01
CA ARG A 367 -0.51 27.16 -1.17
C ARG A 367 -0.44 28.14 0.01
N LEU A 368 -0.32 27.64 1.23
CA LEU A 368 -0.11 28.47 2.42
C LEU A 368 1.10 29.38 2.25
N HIS A 369 2.23 28.82 1.78
CA HIS A 369 3.43 29.59 1.49
C HIS A 369 3.24 30.71 0.46
N ARG A 370 2.31 30.54 -0.48
CA ARG A 370 1.99 31.55 -1.49
C ARG A 370 1.06 32.63 -0.94
N LEU A 371 0.08 32.24 -0.12
CA LEU A 371 -0.89 33.16 0.47
C LEU A 371 -0.25 34.07 1.53
N GLU A 372 0.57 33.49 2.40
CA GLU A 372 1.20 34.18 3.53
C GLU A 372 2.65 34.61 3.25
N ALA A 373 3.04 34.73 1.98
CA ALA A 373 4.43 35.00 1.58
C ALA A 373 5.03 36.28 2.21
N GLY A 374 4.18 37.26 2.56
CA GLY A 374 4.58 38.53 3.18
C GLY A 374 4.54 38.54 4.72
N THR A 375 4.11 37.45 5.35
CA THR A 375 3.88 37.37 6.80
C THR A 375 5.09 36.75 7.50
N SER A 376 5.65 37.48 8.47
CA SER A 376 6.72 37.01 9.36
C SER A 376 6.14 36.40 10.63
N ASN A 377 6.90 35.52 11.30
CA ASN A 377 6.50 34.84 12.55
C ASN A 377 5.22 33.98 12.44
N VAL A 378 5.10 33.22 11.36
CA VAL A 378 4.00 32.27 11.18
C VAL A 378 4.32 30.97 11.92
N SER A 379 3.42 30.53 12.80
CA SER A 379 3.45 29.21 13.45
C SER A 379 2.37 28.32 12.84
N VAL A 380 2.78 27.21 12.23
CA VAL A 380 1.92 26.29 11.47
C VAL A 380 1.85 24.93 12.16
N HIS A 381 0.65 24.49 12.50
CA HIS A 381 0.40 23.10 12.88
C HIS A 381 0.08 22.25 11.64
N ILE A 382 0.76 21.12 11.48
CA ILE A 382 0.57 20.16 10.41
C ILE A 382 -0.06 18.90 11.02
N SER A 383 -1.33 18.66 10.70
CA SER A 383 -2.03 17.46 11.16
C SER A 383 -1.45 16.18 10.55
N ASN A 384 -1.73 15.03 11.17
CA ASN A 384 -1.22 13.74 10.71
C ASN A 384 -1.56 13.46 9.23
N LEU A 385 -2.81 13.68 8.80
CA LEU A 385 -3.19 13.46 7.39
C LEU A 385 -2.42 14.38 6.44
N ALA A 386 -2.20 15.65 6.81
CA ALA A 386 -1.41 16.57 6.00
C ALA A 386 0.05 16.09 5.89
N ALA A 387 0.64 15.61 6.99
CA ALA A 387 1.98 15.04 7.02
C ALA A 387 2.09 13.77 6.15
N GLN A 388 1.10 12.88 6.20
CA GLN A 388 1.07 11.65 5.42
C GLN A 388 0.86 11.88 3.91
N SER A 389 0.28 13.03 3.55
CA SER A 389 -0.19 13.32 2.19
C SER A 389 0.61 14.41 1.47
N GLY A 390 1.92 14.52 1.73
CA GLY A 390 2.82 15.30 0.86
C GLY A 390 3.75 16.28 1.55
N VAL A 391 3.55 16.57 2.83
CA VAL A 391 4.40 17.52 3.58
C VAL A 391 5.75 16.87 3.92
N SER A 392 6.84 17.61 3.70
CA SER A 392 8.21 17.20 4.05
C SER A 392 9.01 18.39 4.56
N ARG A 393 10.14 18.16 5.26
CA ARG A 393 11.01 19.25 5.72
C ARG A 393 11.65 20.04 4.57
N PHE A 394 11.73 19.45 3.38
CA PHE A 394 12.14 20.19 2.18
C PHE A 394 11.16 21.30 1.78
N MET A 395 9.93 21.25 2.27
CA MET A 395 8.90 22.28 2.06
C MET A 395 8.90 23.36 3.14
N GLU A 396 9.76 23.27 4.15
CA GLU A 396 9.98 24.31 5.14
C GLU A 396 10.92 25.36 4.55
N ILE A 397 10.34 26.22 3.72
CA ILE A 397 11.09 27.15 2.86
C ILE A 397 11.35 28.50 3.53
N ASN A 398 10.60 28.84 4.58
CA ASN A 398 10.75 30.10 5.30
C ASN A 398 11.37 29.83 6.68
N ASN A 399 12.54 30.42 6.94
CA ASN A 399 13.26 30.26 8.20
C ASN A 399 12.64 31.04 9.37
N GLU A 400 11.77 32.02 9.09
CA GLU A 400 11.02 32.77 10.11
C GLU A 400 9.72 32.07 10.52
N TRP A 401 9.38 30.96 9.88
CA TRP A 401 8.20 30.17 10.18
C TRP A 401 8.56 29.01 11.10
N THR A 402 7.65 28.67 12.00
CA THR A 402 7.74 27.46 12.82
C THR A 402 6.75 26.44 12.30
N TYR A 403 7.23 25.24 12.00
CA TYR A 403 6.41 24.13 11.54
C TYR A 403 6.37 23.07 12.62
N SER A 404 5.18 22.73 13.08
CA SER A 404 4.97 21.73 14.13
C SER A 404 4.13 20.60 13.59
N LYS A 405 4.61 19.37 13.81
CA LYS A 405 3.88 18.14 13.53
C LYS A 405 3.55 17.42 14.85
N ASP A 406 3.10 18.19 15.85
CA ASP A 406 2.70 17.62 17.14
C ASP A 406 1.48 16.69 17.00
N GLU A 407 1.73 15.39 16.89
CA GLU A 407 0.69 14.36 16.79
C GLU A 407 -0.12 14.19 18.08
N THR A 408 0.32 14.78 19.21
CA THR A 408 -0.34 14.66 20.52
C THR A 408 -1.35 15.77 20.81
N MET A 409 -1.44 16.76 19.92
CA MET A 409 -2.32 17.90 20.05
C MET A 409 -3.81 17.48 20.06
N ASN A 410 -4.54 17.86 21.12
CA ASN A 410 -5.96 17.54 21.28
C ASN A 410 -6.88 18.71 20.86
N TYR A 411 -6.33 19.70 20.15
CA TYR A 411 -7.03 20.89 19.67
C TYR A 411 -7.77 21.66 20.79
N THR A 412 -7.21 21.68 22.00
CA THR A 412 -7.76 22.49 23.09
C THR A 412 -7.47 23.96 22.85
N GLN A 413 -8.25 24.88 23.42
CA GLN A 413 -8.01 26.32 23.25
C GLN A 413 -6.59 26.74 23.67
N ALA A 414 -6.03 26.12 24.70
CA ALA A 414 -4.66 26.38 25.13
C ALA A 414 -3.62 25.98 24.07
N ASP A 415 -3.84 24.86 23.39
CA ASP A 415 -2.96 24.37 22.33
C ASP A 415 -3.06 25.25 21.07
N LEU A 416 -4.29 25.68 20.73
CA LEU A 416 -4.57 26.48 19.54
C LEU A 416 -3.88 27.85 19.56
N VAL A 417 -3.72 28.47 20.73
CA VAL A 417 -3.05 29.78 20.89
C VAL A 417 -1.57 29.75 20.46
N ALA A 418 -0.93 28.57 20.42
CA ALA A 418 0.46 28.43 19.98
C ALA A 418 0.62 28.54 18.44
N TYR A 419 -0.48 28.49 17.69
CA TYR A 419 -0.46 28.39 16.24
C TYR A 419 -1.22 29.54 15.59
N THR A 420 -0.61 30.13 14.56
CA THR A 420 -1.27 31.12 13.70
C THR A 420 -2.09 30.46 12.59
N HIS A 421 -1.67 29.28 12.14
CA HIS A 421 -2.25 28.57 11.01
C HIS A 421 -2.32 27.07 11.30
N LEU A 422 -3.35 26.41 10.76
CA LEU A 422 -3.58 24.98 10.91
C LEU A 422 -3.77 24.33 9.53
N LEU A 423 -3.01 23.28 9.23
CA LEU A 423 -3.28 22.36 8.12
C LEU A 423 -4.01 21.14 8.65
N VAL A 424 -5.34 21.21 8.62
CA VAL A 424 -6.24 20.20 9.20
C VAL A 424 -7.22 19.67 8.16
N GLU A 425 -7.80 18.51 8.48
CA GLU A 425 -8.83 17.91 7.65
C GLU A 425 -10.09 18.77 7.62
N ALA A 426 -10.71 18.88 6.44
CA ALA A 426 -11.99 19.55 6.30
C ALA A 426 -13.11 18.79 7.04
N LYS A 427 -14.26 19.46 7.20
CA LYS A 427 -15.45 18.89 7.82
C LYS A 427 -15.85 17.56 7.18
N ASN A 428 -15.90 16.51 7.99
CA ASN A 428 -16.41 15.19 7.70
C ASN A 428 -17.45 14.77 8.76
N LYS A 429 -18.08 13.60 8.58
CA LYS A 429 -19.12 13.10 9.50
C LYS A 429 -18.61 12.78 10.91
N GLN A 430 -17.32 12.54 11.05
CA GLN A 430 -16.66 12.10 12.29
C GLN A 430 -16.04 13.27 13.08
N ASN A 431 -15.68 14.38 12.42
CA ASN A 431 -14.99 15.54 13.01
C ASN A 431 -15.86 16.81 13.06
N THR A 432 -17.19 16.68 12.91
CA THR A 432 -18.10 17.85 12.83
C THR A 432 -18.02 18.76 14.06
N GLU A 433 -17.88 18.19 15.26
CA GLU A 433 -17.75 18.96 16.51
C GLU A 433 -16.41 19.69 16.59
N LEU A 434 -15.30 19.01 16.25
CA LEU A 434 -13.98 19.60 16.16
C LEU A 434 -13.95 20.76 15.14
N TRP A 435 -14.51 20.53 13.95
CA TRP A 435 -14.57 21.54 12.91
C TRP A 435 -15.34 22.79 13.35
N ALA A 436 -16.46 22.61 14.06
CA ALA A 436 -17.22 23.73 14.61
C ALA A 436 -16.42 24.52 15.66
N SER A 437 -15.62 23.84 16.50
CA SER A 437 -14.72 24.50 17.45
C SER A 437 -13.62 25.29 16.75
N LEU A 438 -13.01 24.72 15.71
CA LEU A 438 -11.94 25.38 14.94
C LEU A 438 -12.46 26.62 14.22
N GLN A 439 -13.68 26.60 13.70
CA GLN A 439 -14.31 27.75 13.04
C GLN A 439 -14.60 28.93 13.98
N ASN A 440 -14.60 28.73 15.30
CA ASN A 440 -14.76 29.83 16.25
C ASN A 440 -13.45 30.59 16.49
N GLU A 441 -12.30 29.92 16.33
CA GLU A 441 -10.97 30.46 16.65
C GLU A 441 -10.17 30.83 15.38
N PHE A 442 -10.44 30.17 14.24
CA PHE A 442 -9.72 30.32 12.98
C PHE A 442 -10.64 30.59 11.80
N ASP A 443 -10.20 31.50 10.93
CA ASP A 443 -10.81 31.72 9.62
C ASP A 443 -10.30 30.70 8.59
N THR A 444 -11.18 30.27 7.69
CA THR A 444 -10.81 29.37 6.61
C THR A 444 -10.16 30.15 5.47
N LEU A 445 -8.86 29.93 5.24
CA LEU A 445 -8.14 30.54 4.12
C LEU A 445 -8.47 29.88 2.78
N GLU A 446 -8.35 28.55 2.70
CA GLU A 446 -8.54 27.81 1.45
C GLU A 446 -8.89 26.34 1.71
N PHE A 447 -9.70 25.75 0.83
CA PHE A 447 -9.92 24.31 0.78
C PHE A 447 -9.06 23.68 -0.30
N VAL A 448 -8.37 22.59 0.05
CA VAL A 448 -7.63 21.77 -0.91
C VAL A 448 -8.43 20.52 -1.20
N ASP A 449 -8.81 20.36 -2.47
CA ASP A 449 -9.52 19.17 -2.93
C ASP A 449 -8.67 17.92 -2.66
N CYS A 450 -9.28 16.97 -1.95
CA CYS A 450 -8.73 15.63 -1.74
C CYS A 450 -9.57 14.64 -2.54
N PHE A 451 -8.92 13.64 -3.10
CA PHE A 451 -9.62 12.58 -3.80
C PHE A 451 -10.19 11.57 -2.78
N ASN A 452 -11.49 11.27 -2.87
CA ASN A 452 -12.14 10.30 -1.98
C ASN A 452 -12.45 8.97 -2.71
N SER A 453 -12.98 9.01 -3.95
CA SER A 453 -13.25 7.81 -4.77
C SER A 453 -13.48 8.12 -6.26
N ILE A 454 -13.25 7.13 -7.14
CA ILE A 454 -13.66 7.14 -8.55
C ILE A 454 -15.06 6.48 -8.61
N GLY A 455 -16.08 7.19 -9.06
CA GLY A 455 -17.40 6.60 -9.33
C GLY A 455 -17.71 6.55 -10.82
N ILE A 456 -18.23 5.42 -11.32
CA ILE A 456 -18.81 5.33 -12.66
C ILE A 456 -20.31 5.65 -12.56
N GLN A 457 -20.76 6.73 -13.19
CA GLN A 457 -22.19 6.96 -13.42
C GLN A 457 -22.64 6.23 -14.69
N TYR A 458 -23.45 5.19 -14.55
CA TYR A 458 -23.94 4.35 -15.67
C TYR A 458 -25.03 4.98 -16.56
N ASN A 459 -25.26 6.30 -16.46
CA ASN A 459 -26.39 6.96 -17.13
C ASN A 459 -26.01 7.73 -18.42
N SER A 460 -24.76 7.67 -18.87
CA SER A 460 -24.33 8.29 -20.14
C SER A 460 -23.61 7.27 -21.03
N LEU A 461 -23.96 7.29 -22.33
CA LEU A 461 -23.43 6.36 -23.36
C LEU A 461 -21.95 6.63 -23.73
N LEU A 462 -21.36 7.66 -23.11
CA LEU A 462 -19.93 7.97 -23.07
C LEU A 462 -19.59 8.23 -21.60
N PRO A 463 -18.48 7.71 -21.07
CA PRO A 463 -18.13 7.93 -19.67
C PRO A 463 -17.80 9.40 -19.43
N GLU A 464 -18.77 10.14 -18.88
CA GLU A 464 -18.53 11.45 -18.28
C GLU A 464 -18.04 11.24 -16.83
N PHE A 465 -16.75 11.45 -16.62
CA PHE A 465 -16.14 11.41 -15.30
C PHE A 465 -16.29 12.76 -14.63
N GLN A 466 -17.32 12.93 -13.80
CA GLN A 466 -17.50 14.17 -13.05
C GLN A 466 -16.72 14.11 -11.73
N LYS A 467 -15.96 15.17 -11.44
CA LYS A 467 -15.37 15.46 -10.14
C LYS A 467 -16.52 15.55 -9.13
N VAL A 468 -16.63 14.60 -8.21
CA VAL A 468 -17.67 14.65 -7.16
C VAL A 468 -17.26 15.74 -6.16
N ILE A 469 -17.72 16.96 -6.42
CA ILE A 469 -17.74 18.04 -5.43
C ILE A 469 -18.88 17.67 -4.47
N GLY A 470 -18.59 17.57 -3.17
CA GLY A 470 -19.61 17.25 -2.18
C GLY A 470 -20.69 18.32 -2.12
N ASP A 471 -21.82 18.11 -2.80
CA ASP A 471 -23.03 18.90 -2.67
C ASP A 471 -23.80 18.44 -1.39
N PRO A 472 -24.20 19.33 -0.46
CA PRO A 472 -24.77 18.94 0.84
C PRO A 472 -26.14 18.23 0.79
N LYS A 473 -26.70 17.94 -0.39
CA LYS A 473 -28.06 17.40 -0.53
C LYS A 473 -28.10 16.08 -1.30
N MET A 474 -27.45 15.04 -0.79
CA MET A 474 -27.89 13.67 -1.08
C MET A 474 -27.74 12.78 0.15
N LYS A 475 -28.90 12.41 0.71
CA LYS A 475 -29.04 11.46 1.82
C LYS A 475 -29.05 10.02 1.28
N THR A 476 -28.31 9.17 1.99
CA THR A 476 -28.53 7.74 2.28
C THR A 476 -27.65 6.71 1.57
N ARG A 477 -27.06 5.85 2.42
CA ARG A 477 -26.43 4.52 2.21
C ARG A 477 -25.05 4.43 1.56
N LEU A 478 -24.02 4.43 2.41
CA LEU A 478 -23.23 3.23 2.80
C LEU A 478 -22.18 3.69 3.83
N GLN A 479 -22.06 2.95 4.93
CA GLN A 479 -20.97 3.09 5.91
C GLN A 479 -19.84 2.19 5.43
N VAL A 480 -18.68 2.78 5.15
CA VAL A 480 -17.40 2.08 5.12
C VAL A 480 -16.46 2.86 6.06
N ASP A 481 -15.72 2.09 6.84
CA ASP A 481 -14.83 2.55 7.90
C ASP A 481 -13.76 3.50 7.35
N ALA A 482 -13.52 4.59 8.09
CA ALA A 482 -12.40 5.50 7.84
C ALA A 482 -11.14 4.87 8.45
N ASP A 483 -10.36 4.19 7.63
CA ASP A 483 -8.94 3.83 7.87
C ASP A 483 -8.23 3.50 6.53
N ASP A 484 -8.76 3.93 5.37
CA ASP A 484 -8.16 3.70 4.06
C ASP A 484 -6.99 4.67 3.80
N ASP A 485 -5.82 4.32 4.33
CA ASP A 485 -4.56 5.08 4.24
C ASP A 485 -3.80 4.87 2.90
N ASP A 486 -4.47 4.38 1.84
CA ASP A 486 -3.89 4.16 0.51
C ASP A 486 -4.78 4.72 -0.61
N GLY A 487 -5.17 5.99 -0.44
CA GLY A 487 -6.04 6.71 -1.36
C GLY A 487 -5.49 6.71 -2.80
N ILE A 488 -6.25 6.05 -3.69
CA ILE A 488 -6.25 6.02 -5.15
C ILE A 488 -5.67 4.79 -5.87
N VAL A 489 -4.53 4.22 -5.49
CA VAL A 489 -4.09 2.95 -6.15
C VAL A 489 -5.05 1.82 -5.76
N ALA A 490 -5.67 1.92 -4.57
CA ALA A 490 -6.69 1.02 -4.06
C ALA A 490 -8.09 1.21 -4.70
N THR A 491 -8.50 2.40 -5.14
CA THR A 491 -9.86 2.59 -5.71
C THR A 491 -10.04 2.01 -7.11
N VAL A 492 -8.94 1.85 -7.87
CA VAL A 492 -8.94 1.07 -9.13
C VAL A 492 -8.88 -0.44 -8.84
N GLU A 493 -8.54 -0.81 -7.62
CA GLU A 493 -8.32 -2.18 -7.13
C GLU A 493 -9.62 -2.92 -6.82
N GLU A 494 -10.69 -2.21 -6.47
CA GLU A 494 -12.00 -2.81 -6.16
C GLU A 494 -12.90 -3.02 -7.39
N MET A 495 -12.80 -2.17 -8.41
CA MET A 495 -13.71 -2.20 -9.56
C MET A 495 -13.45 -3.35 -10.55
N SER A 496 -12.27 -3.97 -10.51
CA SER A 496 -11.93 -5.13 -11.35
C SER A 496 -12.50 -6.45 -10.82
N LEU A 497 -12.91 -6.50 -9.55
CA LEU A 497 -13.53 -7.67 -8.93
C LEU A 497 -15.04 -7.77 -9.21
N GLU A 498 -15.72 -6.65 -9.44
CA GLU A 498 -17.17 -6.67 -9.70
C GLU A 498 -17.53 -7.07 -11.15
N LEU A 499 -16.60 -6.95 -12.11
CA LEU A 499 -16.88 -7.28 -13.51
C LEU A 499 -16.74 -8.77 -13.88
N GLU A 500 -15.98 -9.55 -13.10
CA GLU A 500 -15.81 -11.00 -13.36
C GLU A 500 -16.68 -11.88 -12.46
N ALA A 501 -17.29 -11.33 -11.40
CA ALA A 501 -18.16 -12.09 -10.49
C ALA A 501 -19.60 -12.27 -10.99
N ASP A 502 -20.04 -11.50 -11.99
CA ASP A 502 -21.43 -11.49 -12.47
C ASP A 502 -21.71 -12.43 -13.66
N THR A 503 -20.76 -13.29 -14.08
CA THR A 503 -20.96 -14.16 -15.26
C THR A 503 -20.77 -15.67 -15.09
N GLU A 504 -20.39 -16.21 -13.93
CA GLU A 504 -20.31 -17.68 -13.77
C GLU A 504 -20.92 -18.22 -12.47
N HIS A 505 -21.74 -19.26 -12.65
CA HIS A 505 -22.31 -20.20 -11.68
C HIS A 505 -23.61 -19.86 -10.93
N HIS A 506 -24.70 -20.00 -11.69
CA HIS A 506 -25.71 -21.01 -11.35
C HIS A 506 -25.09 -22.42 -11.44
N ALA A 507 -24.80 -23.09 -10.32
CA ALA A 507 -24.85 -24.56 -10.17
C ALA A 507 -24.51 -25.00 -8.74
N GLY A 508 -25.44 -25.71 -8.09
CA GLY A 508 -25.20 -26.75 -7.07
C GLY A 508 -24.53 -26.35 -5.76
N ALA A 509 -25.32 -26.08 -4.71
CA ALA A 509 -24.83 -25.99 -3.33
C ALA A 509 -24.74 -27.39 -2.70
N GLU A 510 -23.54 -27.84 -2.34
CA GLU A 510 -23.30 -28.86 -1.32
C GLU A 510 -22.66 -28.20 -0.08
N THR A 511 -23.31 -28.39 1.07
CA THR A 511 -22.94 -27.83 2.37
C THR A 511 -21.81 -28.63 3.03
N ILE A 512 -20.71 -27.97 3.38
CA ILE A 512 -19.72 -28.47 4.34
C ILE A 512 -19.68 -27.50 5.53
N GLU A 513 -20.25 -27.90 6.66
CA GLU A 513 -20.18 -27.18 7.95
C GLU A 513 -18.79 -27.36 8.60
N ALA A 514 -18.09 -26.27 8.89
CA ALA A 514 -16.90 -26.26 9.75
C ALA A 514 -17.31 -25.94 11.21
N PRO A 515 -16.69 -26.58 12.23
CA PRO A 515 -17.14 -26.48 13.63
C PRO A 515 -16.74 -25.16 14.31
N LEU A 516 -17.65 -24.59 15.10
CA LEU A 516 -17.54 -23.30 15.82
C LEU A 516 -16.61 -23.40 17.06
N LYS A 517 -15.77 -22.37 17.30
CA LYS A 517 -15.13 -22.12 18.61
C LYS A 517 -16.14 -21.48 19.57
N GLU A 518 -16.36 -22.06 20.75
CA GLU A 518 -17.31 -21.58 21.77
C GLU A 518 -16.91 -20.21 22.37
N ILE A 519 -17.91 -19.41 22.79
CA ILE A 519 -17.71 -18.16 23.55
C ILE A 519 -17.17 -18.49 24.95
N ASN A 520 -16.08 -17.85 25.35
CA ASN A 520 -15.54 -17.96 26.71
C ASN A 520 -16.09 -16.81 27.60
N PHE A 521 -16.37 -17.11 28.87
CA PHE A 521 -16.81 -16.15 29.88
C PHE A 521 -15.85 -14.96 30.07
N GLN A 522 -14.54 -15.17 29.90
CA GLN A 522 -13.55 -14.10 29.97
C GLN A 522 -13.74 -13.06 28.84
N GLU A 523 -14.22 -13.48 27.66
CA GLU A 523 -14.56 -12.57 26.54
C GLU A 523 -15.79 -11.72 26.90
N LEU A 524 -16.78 -12.28 27.60
CA LEU A 524 -17.98 -11.54 28.04
C LEU A 524 -17.69 -10.57 29.18
N ARG A 525 -16.84 -10.97 30.13
CA ARG A 525 -16.46 -10.11 31.27
C ARG A 525 -15.64 -8.90 30.82
N THR A 526 -14.70 -9.10 29.90
CA THR A 526 -13.91 -7.99 29.32
C THR A 526 -14.77 -7.06 28.47
N LEU A 527 -15.81 -7.59 27.81
CA LEU A 527 -16.82 -6.80 27.10
C LEU A 527 -17.65 -5.92 28.04
N ALA A 528 -18.16 -6.49 29.14
CA ALA A 528 -18.98 -5.79 30.12
C ALA A 528 -18.21 -4.72 30.93
N LEU A 529 -16.92 -4.97 31.20
CA LEU A 529 -16.03 -4.01 31.87
C LEU A 529 -15.51 -2.89 30.94
N GLY A 530 -15.87 -2.90 29.65
CA GLY A 530 -15.40 -1.92 28.68
C GLY A 530 -13.90 -2.02 28.33
N GLN A 531 -13.25 -3.14 28.70
CA GLN A 531 -11.80 -3.37 28.52
C GLN A 531 -11.46 -4.09 27.20
N ALA A 532 -12.47 -4.44 26.39
CA ALA A 532 -12.30 -5.12 25.12
C ALA A 532 -11.95 -4.16 23.96
N THR A 533 -11.02 -4.55 23.09
CA THR A 533 -10.69 -3.79 21.86
C THR A 533 -11.89 -3.74 20.91
N LYS A 534 -11.95 -2.72 20.03
CA LYS A 534 -13.06 -2.53 19.05
C LYS A 534 -13.33 -3.81 18.22
N LYS A 535 -12.27 -4.51 17.81
CA LYS A 535 -12.33 -5.79 17.07
C LYS A 535 -12.85 -6.95 17.93
N SER A 536 -12.40 -7.06 19.18
CA SER A 536 -12.90 -8.05 20.16
C SER A 536 -14.39 -7.85 20.48
N ARG A 537 -14.82 -6.59 20.61
CA ARG A 537 -16.21 -6.20 20.85
C ARG A 537 -17.13 -6.62 19.71
N ALA A 538 -16.74 -6.37 18.47
CA ALA A 538 -17.51 -6.77 17.29
C ALA A 538 -17.62 -8.30 17.15
N ALA A 539 -16.50 -9.02 17.33
CA ALA A 539 -16.48 -10.48 17.27
C ALA A 539 -17.35 -11.13 18.35
N THR A 540 -17.27 -10.64 19.60
CA THR A 540 -18.06 -11.17 20.72
C THR A 540 -19.55 -10.89 20.53
N LYS A 541 -19.93 -9.70 20.07
CA LYS A 541 -21.33 -9.36 19.72
C LYS A 541 -21.89 -10.23 18.59
N MET A 542 -21.09 -10.58 17.60
CA MET A 542 -21.49 -11.51 16.53
C MET A 542 -21.74 -12.92 17.05
N LYS A 543 -20.89 -13.41 17.96
CA LYS A 543 -21.12 -14.72 18.59
C LYS A 543 -22.39 -14.72 19.46
N ILE A 544 -22.66 -13.65 20.22
CA ILE A 544 -23.90 -13.48 21.00
C ILE A 544 -25.13 -13.52 20.08
N ARG A 545 -25.06 -12.78 18.95
CA ARG A 545 -26.14 -12.76 17.94
C ARG A 545 -26.47 -14.15 17.41
N GLN A 546 -25.45 -14.95 17.08
CA GLN A 546 -25.66 -16.32 16.59
C GLN A 546 -26.32 -17.22 17.63
N ILE A 547 -25.99 -17.07 18.91
CA ILE A 547 -26.63 -17.82 20.01
C ILE A 547 -28.10 -17.43 20.16
N ILE A 548 -28.42 -16.13 20.11
CA ILE A 548 -29.79 -15.62 20.14
C ILE A 548 -30.60 -16.21 18.97
N GLU A 549 -30.06 -16.13 17.75
CA GLU A 549 -30.73 -16.65 16.56
C GLU A 549 -30.94 -18.17 16.61
N GLN A 550 -29.97 -18.93 17.13
CA GLN A 550 -30.12 -20.38 17.37
C GLN A 550 -31.19 -20.70 18.42
N HIS A 551 -31.25 -19.91 19.50
CA HIS A 551 -32.23 -20.11 20.59
C HIS A 551 -33.67 -19.86 20.13
N TYR A 552 -33.90 -18.80 19.35
CA TYR A 552 -35.22 -18.53 18.76
C TYR A 552 -35.65 -19.59 17.74
N ARG A 553 -34.70 -20.15 16.97
CA ARG A 553 -34.98 -21.28 16.05
C ARG A 553 -35.38 -22.54 16.81
N ALA A 554 -34.77 -22.82 17.97
CA ALA A 554 -35.08 -24.00 18.79
C ALA A 554 -36.45 -23.90 19.51
N LYS A 555 -36.93 -22.69 19.84
CA LYS A 555 -38.22 -22.45 20.53
C LYS A 555 -39.46 -22.52 19.64
N GLY A 556 -39.35 -22.88 18.36
CA GLY A 556 -40.52 -23.12 17.49
C GLY A 556 -41.38 -21.89 17.15
N LYS A 557 -40.92 -20.66 17.41
CA LYS A 557 -41.53 -19.45 16.82
C LYS A 557 -41.18 -19.43 15.33
N GLN A 558 -42.04 -20.02 14.50
CA GLN A 558 -41.84 -20.10 13.06
C GLN A 558 -41.61 -18.71 12.45
N ILE A 559 -40.61 -18.67 11.58
CA ILE A 559 -40.34 -17.61 10.62
C ILE A 559 -41.28 -17.91 9.44
N GLU A 560 -42.47 -17.31 9.42
CA GLU A 560 -43.35 -17.37 8.24
C GLU A 560 -42.66 -16.69 7.05
N ASN A 561 -42.33 -17.50 6.05
CA ASN A 561 -42.01 -17.08 4.69
C ASN A 561 -43.33 -17.04 3.90
N ASP A 562 -43.85 -15.86 3.58
CA ASP A 562 -44.94 -15.74 2.60
C ASP A 562 -44.38 -15.93 1.19
N SER A 563 -44.57 -17.13 0.65
CA SER A 563 -44.37 -17.46 -0.76
C SER A 563 -45.59 -18.21 -1.27
N ALA A 564 -46.72 -17.51 -1.44
CA ALA A 564 -47.86 -17.99 -2.21
C ALA A 564 -48.85 -16.84 -2.53
N GLU A 565 -48.59 -16.08 -3.61
CA GLU A 565 -49.68 -15.45 -4.38
C GLU A 565 -49.27 -15.20 -5.85
N THR A 566 -49.66 -16.16 -6.68
CA THR A 566 -50.24 -16.07 -8.04
C THR A 566 -49.80 -14.97 -9.03
N GLN A 567 -49.14 -15.43 -10.12
CA GLN A 567 -49.07 -14.91 -11.50
C GLN A 567 -49.70 -13.53 -11.84
N LYS A 568 -48.87 -12.57 -12.30
CA LYS A 568 -49.03 -11.80 -13.58
C LYS A 568 -47.92 -10.75 -13.82
N THR A 569 -47.29 -10.83 -15.01
CA THR A 569 -46.54 -9.80 -15.80
C THR A 569 -45.20 -9.21 -15.29
N PRO A 570 -44.23 -8.94 -16.20
CA PRO A 570 -42.89 -8.46 -15.84
C PRO A 570 -42.86 -6.93 -15.73
N GLY A 571 -42.48 -6.42 -14.56
CA GLY A 571 -42.24 -4.99 -14.37
C GLY A 571 -41.89 -4.64 -12.92
N LYS A 572 -40.70 -4.04 -12.73
CA LYS A 572 -40.23 -3.25 -11.58
C LYS A 572 -40.58 -3.79 -10.17
N ALA A 573 -39.60 -4.37 -9.48
CA ALA A 573 -39.66 -4.53 -8.02
C ALA A 573 -38.36 -4.06 -7.37
N GLY A 574 -38.40 -2.85 -6.83
CA GLY A 574 -37.44 -2.36 -5.84
C GLY A 574 -37.81 -2.81 -4.42
N LEU A 575 -36.79 -3.00 -3.61
CA LEU A 575 -36.72 -2.92 -2.15
C LEU A 575 -38.07 -2.83 -1.37
N ARG A 576 -38.54 -3.94 -0.82
CA ARG A 576 -39.46 -3.95 0.35
C ARG A 576 -39.03 -5.05 1.33
N GLN A 577 -38.22 -4.70 2.32
CA GLN A 577 -38.14 -5.48 3.55
C GLN A 577 -39.43 -5.26 4.34
N SER A 578 -40.08 -6.34 4.76
CA SER A 578 -41.30 -6.30 5.57
C SER A 578 -41.06 -5.58 6.91
N VAL A 579 -41.98 -4.71 7.35
CA VAL A 579 -41.92 -4.00 8.65
C VAL A 579 -41.68 -4.97 9.81
N LYS A 580 -42.22 -6.21 9.73
CA LYS A 580 -41.99 -7.27 10.72
C LYS A 580 -40.51 -7.69 10.79
N SER A 581 -39.80 -7.69 9.66
CA SER A 581 -38.37 -8.03 9.61
C SER A 581 -37.47 -6.94 10.21
N ILE A 582 -37.88 -5.67 10.08
CA ILE A 582 -37.16 -4.51 10.62
C ILE A 582 -37.30 -4.49 12.15
N ILE A 583 -38.53 -4.58 12.67
CA ILE A 583 -38.81 -4.64 14.11
C ILE A 583 -38.04 -5.81 14.77
N LYS A 584 -37.94 -6.94 14.08
CA LYS A 584 -37.23 -8.12 14.57
C LYS A 584 -35.70 -7.91 14.62
N GLN A 585 -35.11 -7.25 13.63
CA GLN A 585 -33.67 -6.94 13.66
C GLN A 585 -33.33 -5.91 14.73
N GLU A 586 -34.21 -4.94 14.95
CA GLU A 586 -34.04 -3.91 15.98
C GLU A 586 -34.13 -4.51 17.38
N LYS A 587 -35.08 -5.42 17.63
CA LYS A 587 -35.20 -6.16 18.89
C LYS A 587 -33.96 -7.01 19.21
N ILE A 588 -33.42 -7.72 18.23
CA ILE A 588 -32.19 -8.51 18.41
C ILE A 588 -31.00 -7.60 18.73
N LYS A 589 -30.92 -6.43 18.11
CA LYS A 589 -29.85 -5.45 18.34
C LYS A 589 -29.91 -4.89 19.78
N GLU A 590 -31.11 -4.59 20.28
CA GLU A 590 -31.29 -4.13 21.67
C GLU A 590 -30.89 -5.20 22.69
N MET A 591 -31.31 -6.45 22.47
CA MET A 591 -30.92 -7.58 23.33
C MET A 591 -29.40 -7.78 23.37
N ILE A 592 -28.71 -7.60 22.24
CA ILE A 592 -27.24 -7.72 22.19
C ILE A 592 -26.57 -6.62 23.03
N GLU A 593 -27.06 -5.38 22.99
CA GLU A 593 -26.50 -4.30 23.80
C GLU A 593 -26.79 -4.48 25.30
N GLN A 594 -27.99 -4.97 25.65
CA GLN A 594 -28.32 -5.30 27.05
C GLN A 594 -27.41 -6.41 27.57
N ILE A 595 -27.25 -7.51 26.85
CA ILE A 595 -26.37 -8.63 27.26
C ILE A 595 -24.90 -8.19 27.32
N ALA A 596 -24.46 -7.32 26.40
CA ALA A 596 -23.08 -6.83 26.37
C ALA A 596 -22.71 -5.92 27.55
N THR A 597 -23.70 -5.40 28.28
CA THR A 597 -23.50 -4.47 29.41
C THR A 597 -23.86 -5.08 30.77
N MET A 598 -24.40 -6.31 30.80
CA MET A 598 -24.78 -7.01 32.03
C MET A 598 -23.62 -7.82 32.62
N ASP A 599 -23.47 -7.77 33.95
CA ASP A 599 -22.54 -8.65 34.67
C ASP A 599 -23.18 -10.03 34.91
N LEU A 600 -22.86 -10.98 34.02
CA LEU A 600 -23.39 -12.34 34.02
C LEU A 600 -22.99 -13.17 35.25
N THR A 601 -21.95 -12.77 36.00
CA THR A 601 -21.50 -13.46 37.22
C THR A 601 -22.54 -13.40 38.35
N ARG A 602 -23.45 -12.42 38.31
CA ARG A 602 -24.52 -12.25 39.30
C ARG A 602 -25.77 -13.06 39.00
N ILE A 603 -25.86 -13.66 37.80
CA ILE A 603 -27.08 -14.29 37.29
C ILE A 603 -26.94 -15.81 37.20
N CYS A 604 -25.74 -16.32 36.93
CA CYS A 604 -25.46 -17.74 36.78
C CYS A 604 -24.29 -18.17 37.67
N ASP A 605 -24.42 -19.34 38.30
CA ASP A 605 -23.35 -19.95 39.09
C ASP A 605 -22.36 -20.67 38.15
N LEU A 606 -21.16 -20.10 38.03
CA LEU A 606 -20.19 -20.41 36.97
C LEU A 606 -19.46 -21.74 37.17
N GLU A 607 -19.58 -22.35 38.34
CA GLU A 607 -19.04 -23.70 38.59
C GLU A 607 -19.97 -24.82 38.09
N LYS A 608 -21.23 -24.50 37.77
CA LYS A 608 -22.28 -25.50 37.50
C LYS A 608 -22.98 -25.35 36.15
N THR A 609 -22.78 -24.26 35.40
CA THR A 609 -23.54 -23.99 34.16
C THR A 609 -22.64 -23.51 33.02
N SER A 610 -22.84 -24.05 31.81
CA SER A 610 -22.09 -23.65 30.62
C SER A 610 -22.43 -22.20 30.21
N THR A 611 -21.47 -21.48 29.61
CA THR A 611 -21.66 -20.10 29.12
C THR A 611 -22.85 -19.99 28.16
N LYS A 612 -23.04 -21.02 27.31
CA LYS A 612 -24.15 -21.10 26.36
C LYS A 612 -25.51 -21.23 27.05
N ASP A 613 -25.60 -22.03 28.10
CA ASP A 613 -26.87 -22.25 28.82
C ASP A 613 -27.22 -21.08 29.73
N CYS A 614 -26.21 -20.42 30.33
CA CYS A 614 -26.42 -19.16 31.06
C CYS A 614 -26.99 -18.06 30.13
N LEU A 615 -26.40 -17.90 28.93
CA LEU A 615 -26.91 -16.94 27.93
C LEU A 615 -28.35 -17.22 27.53
N LYS A 616 -28.75 -18.49 27.36
CA LYS A 616 -30.14 -18.86 27.07
C LYS A 616 -31.09 -18.48 28.21
N GLN A 617 -30.71 -18.69 29.47
CA GLN A 617 -31.52 -18.29 30.64
C GLN A 617 -31.67 -16.76 30.73
N VAL A 618 -30.63 -16.01 30.40
CA VAL A 618 -30.66 -14.54 30.35
C VAL A 618 -31.58 -14.06 29.23
N ILE A 619 -31.47 -14.65 28.04
CA ILE A 619 -32.36 -14.36 26.90
C ILE A 619 -33.83 -14.60 27.30
N ASP A 620 -34.12 -15.69 28.00
CA ASP A 620 -35.47 -16.02 28.45
C ASP A 620 -36.01 -15.02 29.49
N LYS A 621 -35.18 -14.61 30.45
CA LYS A 621 -35.55 -13.56 31.42
C LYS A 621 -35.83 -12.20 30.76
N ILE A 622 -35.05 -11.83 29.75
CA ILE A 622 -35.25 -10.57 29.02
C ILE A 622 -36.58 -10.62 28.26
N ASP A 623 -36.87 -11.71 27.56
CA ASP A 623 -38.14 -11.89 26.83
C ASP A 623 -39.36 -11.90 27.76
N ASP A 624 -39.26 -12.51 28.95
CA ASP A 624 -40.33 -12.52 29.96
C ASP A 624 -40.57 -11.12 30.57
N SER A 625 -39.50 -10.34 30.79
CA SER A 625 -39.59 -8.98 31.32
C SER A 625 -40.25 -7.98 30.37
N GLU A 626 -40.14 -8.21 29.06
CA GLU A 626 -40.80 -7.39 28.04
C GLU A 626 -42.25 -7.83 27.80
N GLY A 627 -42.58 -9.12 27.94
CA GLY A 627 -43.95 -9.61 27.87
C GLY A 627 -44.86 -9.07 28.97
N LEU A 628 -44.30 -8.65 30.11
CA LEU A 628 -44.99 -7.95 31.20
C LEU A 628 -45.18 -6.44 30.94
N LYS A 629 -44.41 -5.83 30.03
CA LYS A 629 -44.56 -4.41 29.62
C LYS A 629 -45.55 -4.21 28.47
N SER A 630 -45.90 -5.28 27.74
CA SER A 630 -46.82 -5.24 26.60
C SER A 630 -48.22 -5.83 26.89
N LYS A 631 -48.57 -6.02 28.17
CA LYS A 631 -49.90 -6.47 28.62
C LYS A 631 -50.62 -5.39 29.38
#